data_AF-M3EQC0-F1
#
_entry.id   AF-M3EQC0-F1
#
_cell.length_a   1.000
_cell.length_b   1.000
_cell.length_c   1.000
_cell.angle_alpha   90.00
_cell.angle_beta   90.00
_cell.angle_gamma   90.00
#
_symmetry.space_group_name_H-M   'P 1'
#
loop_
_entity.id
_entity.type
_entity.pdbx_description
1 polymer ?
#
loop_
_entity_poly.entity_id
_entity_poly.type
_entity_poly.pdbx_seq_one_letter_code
_entity_poly.pdbx_strand_id
1 'polypeptide(L)'
;MSLDLDSLPDDVEELKKIIILEKNKVSEYQEELNLQKQKEAEYQEEIRLQKLKESEHLDQIERLKIQLFGRKTEKWSQIEKDQGVLFNEIRKFLARRFFGTEEISLFTPVRKPYQKENWKKTVP
;
A
#
# COMPACT_ATOMS: atom_id res chain seq x y z
N MET A 1 -30.96 4.68 -30.55
CA MET A 1 -30.92 5.72 -31.59
C MET A 1 -31.94 5.32 -32.64
N SER A 2 -32.96 6.14 -32.85
CA SER A 2 -33.94 5.97 -33.93
C SER A 2 -33.32 6.51 -35.22
N LEU A 3 -33.23 5.69 -36.25
CA LEU A 3 -32.79 6.11 -37.57
C LEU A 3 -33.99 6.75 -38.28
N ASP A 4 -33.83 8.02 -38.66
CA ASP A 4 -34.84 8.76 -39.40
C ASP A 4 -34.83 8.30 -40.86
N LEU A 5 -35.93 7.70 -41.30
CA LEU A 5 -36.04 7.06 -42.62
C LEU A 5 -36.08 8.09 -43.75
N ASP A 6 -36.57 9.31 -43.46
CA ASP A 6 -36.65 10.41 -44.42
C ASP A 6 -35.29 11.11 -44.64
N SER A 7 -34.25 10.73 -43.88
CA SER A 7 -32.88 11.27 -43.98
C SER A 7 -31.94 10.37 -44.80
N LEU A 8 -32.39 9.21 -45.30
CA LEU A 8 -31.57 8.37 -46.15
C LEU A 8 -31.55 8.92 -47.58
N PRO A 9 -30.39 8.93 -48.25
CA PRO A 9 -30.34 9.29 -49.65
C PRO A 9 -31.06 8.23 -50.50
N ASP A 10 -31.87 8.70 -51.44
CA ASP A 10 -32.62 7.86 -52.40
C ASP A 10 -31.72 7.22 -53.47
N ASP A 11 -30.45 7.64 -53.56
CA ASP A 11 -29.46 7.14 -54.50
C ASP A 11 -28.54 6.06 -53.88
N VAL A 12 -28.44 4.93 -54.58
CA VAL A 12 -27.60 3.79 -54.21
C VAL A 12 -26.11 4.17 -54.17
N GLU A 13 -25.65 5.10 -55.00
CA GLU A 13 -24.26 5.57 -54.95
C GLU A 13 -23.95 6.41 -53.71
N GLU A 14 -24.87 7.29 -53.31
CA GLU A 14 -24.76 8.09 -52.09
C GLU A 14 -24.78 7.20 -50.85
N LEU A 15 -25.64 6.19 -50.82
CA LEU A 15 -25.66 5.18 -49.76
C LEU A 15 -24.32 4.44 -49.64
N LYS A 16 -23.71 4.04 -50.77
CA LYS A 16 -22.38 3.40 -50.75
C LYS A 16 -21.30 4.32 -50.16
N LYS A 17 -21.32 5.62 -50.50
CA LYS A 17 -20.38 6.60 -49.93
C LYS A 17 -20.54 6.73 -48.42
N ILE A 18 -21.78 6.82 -47.93
CA ILE A 18 -22.08 6.90 -46.49
C ILE A 18 -21.62 5.62 -45.79
N ILE A 19 -21.92 4.44 -46.33
CA ILE A 19 -21.49 3.16 -45.74
C ILE A 19 -19.96 3.09 -45.60
N ILE A 20 -19.22 3.53 -46.63
CA ILE A 20 -17.75 3.54 -46.58
C ILE A 20 -17.25 4.53 -45.51
N LEU A 21 -17.82 5.73 -45.46
CA LEU A 21 -17.45 6.74 -44.47
C LEU A 21 -17.70 6.25 -43.03
N GLU A 22 -18.88 5.67 -42.78
CA GLU A 22 -19.24 5.19 -41.46
C GLU A 22 -18.40 3.98 -41.06
N LYS A 23 -18.06 3.10 -42.01
CA LYS A 23 -17.14 1.98 -41.78
C LYS A 23 -15.74 2.48 -41.39
N ASN A 24 -15.24 3.53 -42.03
CA ASN A 24 -13.94 4.12 -41.69
C ASN A 24 -13.97 4.73 -40.28
N LYS A 25 -15.01 5.52 -39.94
CA LYS A 25 -15.17 6.07 -38.58
C LYS A 25 -15.21 4.98 -37.51
N VAL A 26 -15.97 3.90 -37.75
CA VAL A 26 -16.02 2.77 -36.81
C VAL A 26 -14.65 2.12 -36.64
N SER A 27 -13.86 2.01 -37.71
CA SER A 27 -12.48 1.52 -37.65
C SER A 27 -11.59 2.42 -36.79
N GLU A 28 -11.65 3.74 -37.01
CA GLU A 28 -10.89 4.73 -36.25
C GLU A 28 -11.21 4.67 -34.75
N TYR A 29 -12.50 4.63 -34.39
CA TYR A 29 -12.91 4.49 -32.98
C TYR A 29 -12.43 3.17 -32.36
N GLN A 30 -12.43 2.08 -33.13
CA GLN A 30 -11.95 0.80 -32.65
C GLN A 30 -10.44 0.81 -32.37
N GLU A 31 -9.66 1.49 -33.23
CA GLU A 31 -8.22 1.69 -33.04
C GLU A 31 -7.93 2.53 -31.80
N GLU A 32 -8.66 3.63 -31.60
CA GLU A 32 -8.48 4.51 -30.44
C GLU A 32 -8.85 3.81 -29.13
N LEU A 33 -9.93 3.01 -29.14
CA LEU A 33 -10.31 2.19 -27.99
C LEU A 33 -9.24 1.13 -27.67
N ASN A 34 -8.64 0.50 -28.68
CA ASN A 34 -7.57 -0.46 -28.48
C ASN A 34 -6.32 0.21 -27.89
N LEU A 35 -5.96 1.39 -28.40
CA LEU A 35 -4.85 2.18 -27.87
C LEU A 35 -5.07 2.58 -26.41
N GLN A 36 -6.30 2.96 -26.05
CA GLN A 36 -6.65 3.29 -24.68
C GLN A 36 -6.51 2.07 -23.75
N LYS A 37 -7.00 0.91 -24.16
CA LYS A 37 -6.87 -0.35 -23.40
C LYS A 37 -5.41 -0.73 -23.19
N GLN A 38 -4.56 -0.54 -24.20
CA GLN A 38 -3.13 -0.81 -24.09
C GLN A 38 -2.47 0.10 -23.06
N LYS A 39 -2.74 1.41 -23.11
CA LYS A 39 -2.24 2.38 -22.12
C LYS A 39 -2.69 2.06 -20.70
N GLU A 40 -3.94 1.64 -20.54
CA GLU A 40 -4.46 1.22 -19.24
C GLU A 40 -3.74 -0.02 -18.71
N ALA A 41 -3.47 -1.01 -19.56
CA ALA A 41 -2.71 -2.20 -19.18
C ALA A 41 -1.27 -1.86 -18.76
N GLU A 42 -0.58 -1.00 -19.52
CA GLU A 42 0.77 -0.53 -19.19
C GLU A 42 0.79 0.21 -17.84
N TYR A 43 -0.19 1.08 -17.59
CA TYR A 43 -0.31 1.80 -16.32
C TYR A 43 -0.56 0.88 -15.13
N GLN A 44 -1.39 -0.16 -15.29
CA GLN A 44 -1.64 -1.15 -14.24
C GLN A 44 -0.38 -1.97 -13.90
N GLU A 45 0.42 -2.33 -14.90
CA GLU A 45 1.70 -3.00 -14.66
C GLU A 45 2.71 -2.08 -13.95
N GLU A 46 2.77 -0.79 -14.29
CA GLU A 46 3.64 0.16 -13.57
C GLU A 46 3.25 0.26 -12.09
N ILE A 47 1.95 0.34 -11.77
CA ILE A 47 1.47 0.32 -10.38
C ILE A 47 1.89 -0.98 -9.69
N ARG A 48 1.78 -2.12 -10.38
CA ARG A 48 2.14 -3.43 -9.83
C ARG A 48 3.64 -3.50 -9.52
N LEU A 49 4.48 -2.99 -10.42
CA LEU A 49 5.93 -2.89 -10.22
C LEU A 49 6.30 -1.96 -9.06
N GLN A 50 5.62 -0.82 -8.94
CA GLN A 50 5.84 0.11 -7.84
C GLN A 50 5.50 -0.54 -6.49
N LYS A 51 4.35 -1.21 -6.38
CA LYS A 51 3.97 -1.94 -5.16
C LYS A 51 4.98 -3.02 -4.78
N LEU A 52 5.56 -3.71 -5.77
CA LEU A 52 6.59 -4.71 -5.53
C LEU A 52 7.85 -4.07 -4.93
N LYS A 53 8.34 -2.97 -5.52
CA LYS A 53 9.49 -2.21 -4.97
C LYS A 53 9.21 -1.70 -3.56
N GLU A 54 8.01 -1.17 -3.32
CA GLU A 54 7.60 -0.73 -1.99
C GLU A 54 7.62 -1.88 -0.97
N SER A 55 7.16 -3.08 -1.34
CA SER A 55 7.23 -4.25 -0.46
C SER A 55 8.68 -4.67 -0.15
N GLU A 56 9.58 -4.64 -1.13
CA GLU A 56 11.00 -4.92 -0.91
C GLU A 56 11.64 -3.90 0.05
N HIS A 57 11.29 -2.61 -0.09
CA HIS A 57 11.75 -1.58 0.83
C HIS A 57 11.18 -1.76 2.25
N LEU A 58 9.91 -2.17 2.38
CA LEU A 58 9.33 -2.50 3.67
C LEU A 58 10.04 -3.67 4.35
N ASP A 59 10.37 -4.72 3.59
CA ASP A 59 11.15 -5.86 4.08
C ASP A 59 12.57 -5.44 4.53
N GLN A 60 13.22 -4.55 3.77
CA GLN A 60 14.52 -3.97 4.16
C GLN A 60 14.40 -3.18 5.48
N ILE A 61 13.36 -2.36 5.61
CA ILE A 61 13.08 -1.60 6.84
C ILE A 61 12.85 -2.55 8.02
N GLU A 62 12.10 -3.64 7.82
CA GLU A 62 11.86 -4.63 8.87
C GLU A 62 13.16 -5.33 9.31
N ARG A 63 14.01 -5.73 8.35
CA ARG A 63 15.34 -6.30 8.63
C ARG A 63 16.21 -5.33 9.44
N LEU A 64 16.26 -4.05 9.03
CA LEU A 64 17.01 -3.02 9.75
C LEU A 64 16.45 -2.78 11.15
N LYS A 65 15.12 -2.77 11.30
CA LYS A 65 14.46 -2.67 12.61
C LYS A 65 14.83 -3.84 13.52
N ILE A 66 14.85 -5.07 12.99
CA ILE A 66 15.31 -6.25 13.74
C ILE A 66 16.81 -6.15 14.06
N GLN A 67 17.63 -5.62 13.16
CA GLN A 67 19.06 -5.44 13.43
C GLN A 67 19.33 -4.44 14.57
N LEU A 68 18.61 -3.32 14.57
CA LEU A 68 18.73 -2.26 15.58
C LEU A 68 18.11 -2.65 16.92
N PHE A 69 16.93 -3.27 16.90
CA PHE A 69 16.12 -3.49 18.10
C PHE A 69 15.90 -4.97 18.46
N GLY A 70 16.36 -5.92 17.63
CA GLY A 70 16.18 -7.36 17.83
C GLY A 70 17.21 -8.03 18.74
N ARG A 71 18.25 -7.30 19.18
CA ARG A 71 19.17 -7.81 20.22
C ARG A 71 18.45 -7.81 21.57
N LYS A 72 17.97 -9.00 21.98
CA LYS A 72 17.45 -9.25 23.34
C LYS A 72 18.54 -9.32 24.42
N THR A 73 19.83 -9.25 24.07
CA THR A 73 20.94 -9.56 24.99
C THR A 73 21.93 -8.44 25.27
N GLU A 74 21.79 -7.27 24.65
CA GLU A 74 22.58 -6.10 25.01
C GLU A 74 21.67 -5.17 25.83
N LYS A 75 22.13 -4.74 27.01
CA LYS A 75 21.34 -3.86 27.87
C LYS A 75 21.00 -2.62 27.05
N TRP A 76 19.75 -2.50 26.63
CA TRP A 76 19.25 -1.38 25.85
C TRP A 76 19.75 -0.09 26.49
N SER A 77 20.46 0.71 25.71
CA SER A 77 20.91 2.02 26.13
C SER A 77 19.69 2.85 26.54
N GLN A 78 19.89 3.80 27.46
CA GLN A 78 18.80 4.65 27.90
C GLN A 78 18.12 5.37 26.73
N ILE A 79 18.91 5.75 25.72
CA ILE A 79 18.44 6.38 24.49
C ILE A 79 17.50 5.44 23.70
N GLU A 80 17.80 4.15 23.61
CA GLU A 80 16.98 3.18 22.88
C GLU A 80 15.65 2.92 23.60
N LYS A 81 15.66 2.96 24.94
CA LYS A 81 14.42 2.88 25.74
C LYS A 81 13.56 4.12 25.55
N ASP A 82 14.17 5.31 25.58
CA ASP A 82 13.45 6.57 25.42
C ASP A 82 12.88 6.69 24.00
N GLN A 83 13.63 6.25 22.98
CA GLN A 83 13.14 6.12 21.60
C GLN A 83 11.99 5.12 21.48
N GLY A 84 12.05 3.98 22.17
CA GLY A 84 10.95 3.01 22.19
C GLY A 84 9.67 3.55 22.83
N VAL A 85 9.78 4.36 23.88
CA VAL A 85 8.64 5.05 24.52
C VAL A 85 8.01 6.05 23.54
N LEU A 86 8.83 6.88 22.90
CA LEU A 86 8.37 7.84 21.89
C LEU A 86 7.67 7.14 20.71
N PHE A 87 8.22 6.01 20.24
CA PHE A 87 7.58 5.21 19.18
C PHE A 87 6.20 4.70 19.60
N ASN A 88 6.05 4.22 20.84
CA ASN A 88 4.77 3.76 21.37
C ASN A 88 3.75 4.90 21.48
N GLU A 89 4.19 6.10 21.88
CA GLU A 89 3.33 7.29 21.97
C GLU A 89 2.86 7.77 20.61
N ILE A 90 3.77 7.89 19.64
CA ILE A 90 3.43 8.26 18.25
C ILE A 90 2.47 7.23 17.66
N ARG A 91 2.71 5.94 17.90
CA ARG A 91 1.82 4.87 17.41
C ARG A 91 0.43 4.95 18.06
N LYS A 92 0.34 5.24 19.36
CA LYS A 92 -0.94 5.50 20.05
C LYS A 92 -1.65 6.73 19.49
N PHE A 93 -0.90 7.79 19.18
CA PHE A 93 -1.44 9.01 18.60
C PHE A 93 -2.02 8.74 17.20
N LEU A 94 -1.30 8.01 16.36
CA LEU A 94 -1.76 7.60 15.04
C LEU A 94 -2.95 6.62 15.14
N ALA A 95 -2.91 5.63 16.02
CA ALA A 95 -4.02 4.70 16.22
C ALA A 95 -5.30 5.41 16.70
N ARG A 96 -5.18 6.38 17.63
CA ARG A 96 -6.30 7.24 18.05
C ARG A 96 -6.84 8.12 16.93
N ARG A 97 -5.96 8.60 16.04
CA ARG A 97 -6.33 9.52 14.95
C ARG A 97 -6.93 8.79 13.74
N PHE A 98 -6.59 7.52 13.52
CA PHE A 98 -6.94 6.81 12.28
C PHE A 98 -7.76 5.53 12.44
N PHE A 99 -7.70 4.81 13.57
CA PHE A 99 -8.24 3.44 13.63
C PHE A 99 -9.11 3.07 14.85
N GLY A 100 -9.21 3.90 15.89
CA GLY A 100 -10.24 3.73 16.93
C GLY A 100 -10.18 2.43 17.76
N THR A 101 -9.11 1.64 17.69
CA THR A 101 -8.99 0.35 18.39
C THR A 101 -7.76 0.30 19.30
N GLU A 102 -7.98 -0.16 20.54
CA GLU A 102 -6.94 -0.42 21.52
C GLU A 102 -6.25 -1.76 21.22
N GLU A 103 -5.15 -1.71 20.46
CA GLU A 103 -4.29 -2.89 20.31
C GLU A 103 -3.22 -2.97 21.41
N ILE A 104 -3.06 -4.19 21.94
CA ILE A 104 -2.19 -4.55 23.06
C ILE A 104 -0.73 -4.23 22.74
N SER A 105 -0.09 -3.46 23.63
CA SER A 105 1.32 -3.09 23.56
C SER A 105 2.22 -4.32 23.54
N LEU A 106 2.98 -4.53 22.47
CA LEU A 106 3.98 -5.60 22.35
C LEU A 106 5.28 -5.31 23.12
N PHE A 107 5.44 -4.09 23.64
CA PHE A 107 6.59 -3.68 24.44
C PHE A 107 6.19 -3.62 25.92
N THR A 108 6.34 -4.74 26.62
CA THR A 108 6.33 -4.74 28.09
C THR A 108 7.77 -4.71 28.58
N PRO A 109 8.18 -3.69 29.34
CA PRO A 109 9.46 -3.72 30.03
C PRO A 109 9.51 -4.95 30.92
N VAL A 110 10.55 -5.77 30.79
CA VAL A 110 10.79 -6.89 31.71
C VAL A 110 10.84 -6.31 33.13
N ARG A 111 9.85 -6.65 33.97
CA ARG A 111 9.86 -6.30 35.39
C ARG A 111 11.16 -6.86 35.98
N LYS A 112 11.92 -5.98 36.65
CA LYS A 112 13.16 -6.38 37.35
C LYS A 112 12.85 -7.58 38.25
N PRO A 113 13.71 -8.62 38.30
CA PRO A 113 13.54 -9.67 39.30
C PRO A 113 13.56 -9.03 40.68
N TYR A 114 12.60 -9.42 41.53
CA TYR A 114 12.50 -9.02 42.92
C TYR A 114 13.90 -9.06 43.57
N GLN A 115 14.30 -7.98 44.24
CA GLN A 115 15.53 -7.99 45.03
C GLN A 115 15.44 -9.14 46.03
N LYS A 116 16.36 -10.10 45.97
CA LYS A 116 16.59 -11.04 47.06
C LYS A 116 17.04 -10.21 48.25
N GLU A 117 16.13 -10.06 49.20
CA GLU A 117 16.38 -9.50 50.52
C GLU A 117 17.52 -10.30 51.16
N ASN A 118 18.62 -9.61 51.49
CA ASN A 118 19.80 -10.22 52.10
C ASN A 118 19.47 -10.58 53.56
N TRP A 119 18.90 -11.75 53.77
CA TRP A 119 18.82 -12.35 55.11
C TRP A 119 20.24 -12.78 55.50
N LYS A 120 20.95 -11.88 56.19
CA LYS A 120 22.13 -12.23 56.98
C LYS A 120 21.71 -13.37 57.91
N LYS A 121 22.14 -14.60 57.60
CA LYS A 121 22.12 -15.69 58.57
C LYS A 121 23.25 -15.46 59.55
N THR A 122 22.86 -14.91 60.68
CA THR A 122 23.53 -15.06 61.96
C THR A 122 23.66 -16.56 62.30
N VAL A 123 24.87 -16.92 62.79
CA VAL A 123 25.17 -17.96 63.82
C VAL A 123 25.43 -19.40 63.31
N PRO A 124 26.36 -20.17 63.92
CA PRO A 124 27.07 -19.94 65.19
C PRO A 124 28.46 -19.32 65.11
#